data_AF-A0A945M7P2-F1
#
_entry.id   AF-A0A945M7P2-F1
#
_cell.length_a   1.000
_cell.length_b   1.000
_cell.length_c   1.000
_cell.angle_alpha   90.00
_cell.angle_beta   90.00
_cell.angle_gamma   90.00
#
_symmetry.space_group_name_H-M   'P 1'
#
loop_
_entity.id
_entity.type
_entity.pdbx_description
1 polymer ?
#
loop_
_entity_poly.entity_id
_entity_poly.type
_entity_poly.pdbx_seq_one_letter_code
_entity_poly.pdbx_strand_id
1 'polypeptide(L)'
;MTVDSTEGEGPERDMDERVEEDPNNVRDPRPVRRHAPIILVATLALAVETILAVLFWRGALGFGQFLAMHIGVALLLCIGTIAYGRAAGGALPSLILLSLGTLLLGPLGPVGCLFTMAFYLATERTAPQFADWYDSLFPDDDATEGGDMATLLMERAGQVGGSVSPFLDVLSFGTRAQKQMAVAVMTRHFHPAFAPALRQALADADNAVRVQAATAMATIEDRFVERAEELRIEMEKHPRDPDLILQLARHYDDYAFTGLLDPQRQAESQVHAMDSYMLYLERMPRDADARLAVGRLIERHLPGLPYTLSHQINPSLREYRR
;
A
#
# COMPACT_ATOMS: atom_id res chain seq x y z
N MET A 1 -13.73 -19.23 -75.67
CA MET A 1 -13.78 -17.75 -75.72
C MET A 1 -13.95 -17.30 -74.28
N THR A 2 -12.92 -16.62 -73.80
CA THR A 2 -12.60 -16.22 -72.42
C THR A 2 -13.44 -15.03 -71.95
N VAL A 3 -14.00 -15.12 -70.74
CA VAL A 3 -14.44 -13.98 -69.89
C VAL A 3 -14.28 -14.48 -68.45
N ASP A 4 -13.16 -14.22 -67.79
CA ASP A 4 -12.70 -12.99 -67.12
C ASP A 4 -13.23 -12.89 -65.68
N SER A 5 -12.27 -12.81 -64.77
CA SER A 5 -12.33 -13.04 -63.35
C SER A 5 -11.89 -11.76 -62.65
N THR A 6 -12.83 -11.12 -61.97
CA THR A 6 -12.57 -9.95 -61.12
C THR A 6 -13.26 -10.14 -59.79
N GLU A 7 -12.58 -10.79 -58.84
CA GLU A 7 -12.87 -10.64 -57.41
C GLU A 7 -11.90 -9.61 -56.85
N GLY A 8 -12.45 -8.44 -56.51
CA GLY A 8 -11.74 -7.32 -55.92
C GLY A 8 -11.55 -7.50 -54.42
N GLU A 9 -10.31 -7.32 -54.02
CA GLU A 9 -9.74 -7.10 -52.70
C GLU A 9 -10.66 -6.32 -51.73
N GLY A 10 -10.95 -6.93 -50.57
CA GLY A 10 -11.45 -6.23 -49.39
C GLY A 10 -10.28 -5.63 -48.60
N PRO A 11 -10.42 -4.44 -48.00
CA PRO A 11 -9.32 -3.78 -47.34
C PRO A 11 -8.96 -4.48 -46.02
N GLU A 12 -7.72 -4.94 -45.92
CA GLU A 12 -7.04 -5.26 -44.67
C GLU A 12 -7.14 -4.02 -43.75
N ARG A 13 -7.99 -4.14 -42.72
CA ARG A 13 -7.97 -3.24 -41.58
C ARG A 13 -6.74 -3.61 -40.76
N ASP A 14 -5.67 -2.84 -40.95
CA ASP A 14 -4.61 -2.68 -39.95
C ASP A 14 -5.27 -2.35 -38.61
N MET A 15 -5.39 -3.36 -37.75
CA MET A 15 -5.64 -3.15 -36.34
C MET A 15 -4.30 -2.72 -35.75
N ASP A 16 -4.11 -1.40 -35.73
CA ASP A 16 -3.18 -0.71 -34.84
C ASP A 16 -3.37 -1.29 -33.42
N GLU A 17 -2.45 -2.19 -33.07
CA GLU A 17 -2.20 -2.67 -31.72
C GLU A 17 -1.70 -1.47 -30.90
N ARG A 18 -2.62 -0.58 -30.53
CA ARG A 18 -2.38 0.41 -29.47
C ARG A 18 -2.33 -0.38 -28.18
N VAL A 19 -1.11 -0.78 -27.82
CA VAL A 19 -0.73 -1.13 -26.46
C VAL A 19 -1.26 -0.04 -25.55
N GLU A 20 -2.39 -0.31 -24.88
CA GLU A 20 -2.89 0.49 -23.77
C GLU A 20 -1.78 0.46 -22.71
N GLU A 21 -1.04 1.56 -22.60
CA GLU A 21 -0.08 1.76 -21.52
C GLU A 21 -0.86 1.74 -20.21
N ASP A 22 -0.65 0.68 -19.42
CA ASP A 22 -1.18 0.54 -18.06
C ASP A 22 -0.83 1.80 -17.23
N PRO A 23 -1.82 2.59 -16.79
CA PRO A 23 -1.59 3.81 -16.03
C PRO A 23 -0.92 3.56 -14.66
N ASN A 24 -0.83 2.31 -14.20
CA ASN A 24 -0.12 1.92 -12.98
C ASN A 24 1.34 1.49 -13.23
N ASN A 25 1.81 1.39 -14.48
CA ASN A 25 3.21 1.13 -14.81
C ASN A 25 4.05 2.42 -14.69
N VAL A 26 4.11 2.99 -13.49
CA VAL A 26 4.99 4.10 -13.13
C VAL A 26 6.41 3.57 -12.95
N ARG A 27 7.00 3.00 -14.01
CA ARG A 27 8.45 2.92 -14.10
C ARG A 27 8.95 4.32 -14.41
N ASP A 28 9.48 5.03 -13.40
CA ASP A 28 10.38 6.15 -13.69
C ASP A 28 11.57 5.56 -14.47
N PRO A 29 11.72 5.83 -15.78
CA PRO A 29 12.46 4.91 -16.64
C PRO A 29 13.97 4.81 -16.38
N ARG A 30 14.57 5.55 -15.44
CA ARG A 30 16.04 5.55 -15.24
C ARG A 30 16.45 5.85 -13.79
N PRO A 31 16.49 4.86 -12.87
CA PRO A 31 17.07 5.05 -11.52
C PRO A 31 18.49 5.64 -11.58
N VAL A 32 19.25 5.29 -12.62
CA VAL A 32 20.58 5.83 -12.91
C VAL A 32 20.60 7.36 -13.06
N ARG A 33 19.57 7.98 -13.65
CA ARG A 33 19.53 9.44 -13.83
C ARG A 33 19.38 10.18 -12.52
N ARG A 34 18.60 9.63 -11.58
CA ARG A 34 18.38 10.22 -10.26
C ARG A 34 19.64 10.15 -9.39
N HIS A 35 20.43 9.08 -9.53
CA HIS A 35 21.65 8.85 -8.74
C HIS A 35 22.93 9.37 -9.40
N ALA A 36 22.92 9.71 -10.69
CA ALA A 36 24.05 10.28 -11.42
C ALA A 36 24.77 11.45 -10.70
N PRO A 37 24.08 12.46 -10.14
CA PRO A 37 24.78 13.55 -9.44
C PRO A 37 25.49 13.07 -8.17
N ILE A 38 24.94 12.06 -7.48
CA ILE A 38 25.52 11.51 -6.25
C ILE A 38 26.79 10.73 -6.58
N ILE A 39 26.75 9.92 -7.63
CA ILE A 39 27.92 9.17 -8.12
C ILE A 39 29.03 10.15 -8.52
N LEU A 40 28.69 11.23 -9.23
CA LEU A 40 29.66 12.26 -9.62
C LEU A 40 30.31 12.92 -8.40
N VAL A 41 29.52 13.34 -7.41
CA VAL A 41 30.02 13.98 -6.19
C VAL A 41 30.87 13.01 -5.36
N ALA A 42 30.46 11.75 -5.22
CA ALA A 42 31.24 10.73 -4.53
C ALA A 42 32.58 10.45 -5.24
N THR A 43 32.59 10.41 -6.56
CA THR A 43 33.82 10.21 -7.35
C THR A 43 34.77 11.40 -7.21
N LEU A 44 34.24 12.62 -7.21
CA LEU A 44 35.03 13.83 -6.99
C LEU A 44 35.61 13.87 -5.56
N ALA A 45 34.80 13.55 -4.55
CA ALA A 45 35.24 13.48 -3.16
C ALA A 45 36.36 12.44 -2.99
N LEU A 46 36.21 11.27 -3.62
CA LEU A 46 37.25 10.23 -3.62
C LEU A 46 38.57 10.74 -4.21
N ALA A 47 38.50 11.41 -5.38
CA ALA A 47 39.68 11.94 -6.04
C ALA A 47 40.40 12.99 -5.17
N VAL A 48 39.64 13.93 -4.58
CA VAL A 48 40.21 14.99 -3.72
C VAL A 48 40.85 14.39 -2.46
N GLU A 49 40.14 13.53 -1.73
CA GLU A 49 40.67 12.88 -0.52
C GLU A 49 41.90 12.02 -0.82
N THR A 50 41.91 11.32 -1.95
CA THR A 50 43.07 10.52 -2.38
C THR A 50 44.28 11.41 -2.69
N ILE A 51 44.08 12.54 -3.37
CA ILE A 51 45.15 13.52 -3.64
C ILE A 51 45.71 14.08 -2.34
N LEU A 52 44.84 14.46 -1.39
CA LEU A 52 45.26 14.96 -0.07
C LEU A 52 46.08 13.91 0.69
N ALA A 53 45.63 12.66 0.71
CA ALA A 53 46.35 11.56 1.35
C ALA A 53 47.72 11.31 0.70
N VAL A 54 47.82 11.34 -0.63
CA VAL A 54 49.08 11.16 -1.36
C VAL A 54 50.04 12.32 -1.12
N LEU A 55 49.56 13.57 -1.10
CA LEU A 55 50.38 14.76 -0.81
C LEU A 55 50.92 14.74 0.61
N PHE A 56 50.10 14.33 1.59
CA PHE A 56 50.53 14.11 2.96
C PHE A 56 51.59 13.01 3.06
N TRP A 57 51.36 11.85 2.41
CA TRP A 57 52.31 10.74 2.41
C TRP A 57 53.66 11.10 1.78
N ARG A 58 53.66 11.95 0.75
CA ARG A 58 54.88 12.47 0.11
C ARG A 58 55.59 13.57 0.93
N GLY A 59 55.04 13.95 2.08
CA GLY A 59 55.58 15.02 2.93
C GLY A 59 55.39 16.43 2.39
N ALA A 60 54.55 16.62 1.36
CA ALA A 60 54.26 17.93 0.79
C ALA A 60 53.29 18.75 1.65
N LEU A 61 52.53 18.10 2.53
CA LEU A 61 51.61 18.72 3.48
C LEU A 61 52.02 18.37 4.91
N GLY A 62 52.04 19.36 5.79
CA GLY A 62 52.10 19.12 7.23
C GLY A 62 50.77 18.55 7.75
N PHE A 63 50.81 17.84 8.87
CA PHE A 63 49.62 17.22 9.48
C PHE A 63 48.46 18.21 9.69
N GLY A 64 48.76 19.43 10.18
CA GLY A 64 47.74 20.47 10.38
C GLY A 64 47.09 20.94 9.08
N GLN A 65 47.86 21.05 7.99
CA GLN A 65 47.34 21.43 6.68
C GLN A 65 46.46 20.32 6.09
N PHE A 66 46.90 19.07 6.19
CA PHE A 66 46.12 17.91 5.78
C PHE A 66 44.78 17.85 6.52
N LEU A 67 44.80 17.96 7.85
CA LEU A 67 43.58 17.92 8.68
C LEU A 67 42.63 19.07 8.35
N ALA A 68 43.15 20.29 8.17
CA ALA A 68 42.33 21.44 7.80
C ALA A 68 41.67 21.27 6.42
N MET A 69 42.40 20.77 5.43
CA MET A 69 41.86 20.51 4.09
C MET A 69 40.81 19.39 4.11
N HIS A 70 41.07 18.32 4.85
CA HIS A 70 40.12 17.21 5.03
C HIS A 70 38.81 17.68 5.67
N ILE A 71 38.88 18.41 6.79
CA ILE A 71 37.71 19.02 7.44
C ILE A 71 36.98 19.96 6.48
N GLY A 72 37.72 20.72 5.65
CA GLY A 72 37.14 21.58 4.62
C GLY A 72 36.30 20.81 3.60
N VAL A 73 36.81 19.69 3.07
CA VAL A 73 36.09 18.82 2.14
C VAL A 73 34.84 18.23 2.81
N ALA A 74 34.98 17.70 4.02
CA ALA A 74 33.86 17.13 4.76
C ALA A 74 32.76 18.16 5.06
N LEU A 75 33.13 19.39 5.45
CA LEU A 75 32.19 20.48 5.68
C LEU A 75 31.44 20.87 4.40
N LEU A 76 32.14 20.96 3.26
CA LEU A 76 31.50 21.25 1.98
C LEU A 76 30.47 20.17 1.61
N LEU A 77 30.77 18.89 1.84
CA LEU A 77 29.83 17.79 1.62
C LEU A 77 28.63 17.87 2.58
N CYS A 78 28.84 18.19 3.85
CA CYS A 78 27.76 18.39 4.83
C CYS A 78 26.85 19.56 4.44
N ILE A 79 27.42 20.70 4.07
CA ILE A 79 26.68 21.89 3.63
C ILE A 79 25.88 21.56 2.36
N GLY A 80 26.50 20.90 1.38
CA GLY A 80 25.83 20.46 0.15
C GLY A 80 24.67 19.51 0.43
N THR A 81 24.85 18.56 1.36
CA THR A 81 23.80 17.61 1.78
C THR A 81 22.61 18.33 2.40
N ILE A 82 22.86 19.29 3.29
CA ILE A 82 21.82 20.08 3.96
C ILE A 82 21.09 20.99 2.96
N ALA A 83 21.82 21.66 2.08
CA ALA A 83 21.26 22.55 1.07
C ALA A 83 20.38 21.77 0.07
N TYR A 84 20.86 20.63 -0.41
CA TYR A 84 20.09 19.73 -1.26
C TYR A 84 18.84 19.21 -0.53
N GLY A 85 18.98 18.79 0.72
CA GLY A 85 17.85 18.28 1.51
C GLY A 85 16.76 19.33 1.73
N ARG A 86 17.11 20.61 1.90
CA ARG A 86 16.13 21.69 2.00
C ARG A 86 15.44 21.99 0.67
N ALA A 87 16.16 21.94 -0.44
CA ALA A 87 15.60 22.21 -1.76
C ALA A 87 14.71 21.08 -2.28
N ALA A 88 15.04 19.83 -1.95
CA ALA A 88 14.37 18.63 -2.46
C ALA A 88 13.32 18.03 -1.51
N GLY A 89 13.03 18.67 -0.36
CA GLY A 89 12.06 18.16 0.62
C GLY A 89 12.57 17.00 1.49
N GLY A 90 13.88 16.72 1.48
CA GLY A 90 14.52 15.69 2.29
C GLY A 90 15.95 15.37 1.82
N ALA A 91 16.87 15.11 2.75
CA ALA A 91 18.22 14.68 2.40
C ALA A 91 18.22 13.20 2.00
N LEU A 92 18.83 12.88 0.86
CA LEU A 92 18.98 11.48 0.43
C LEU A 92 19.93 10.75 1.40
N PRO A 93 19.57 9.54 1.89
CA PRO A 93 20.41 8.77 2.81
C PRO A 93 21.84 8.56 2.30
N SER A 94 22.03 8.42 0.99
CA SER A 94 23.33 8.26 0.35
C SER A 94 24.24 9.49 0.49
N LEU A 95 23.69 10.71 0.52
CA LEU A 95 24.46 11.93 0.73
C LEU A 95 24.91 12.08 2.19
N ILE A 96 24.05 11.68 3.13
CA ILE A 96 24.39 11.62 4.56
C ILE A 96 25.51 10.60 4.78
N LEU A 97 25.39 9.42 4.17
CA LEU A 97 26.42 8.39 4.24
C LEU A 97 27.75 8.86 3.63
N LEU A 98 27.70 9.57 2.50
CA LEU A 98 28.88 10.14 1.87
C LEU A 98 29.55 11.19 2.77
N SER A 99 28.82 12.14 3.33
CA SER A 99 29.38 13.20 4.15
C SER A 99 29.96 12.67 5.47
N LEU A 100 29.20 11.83 6.18
CA LEU A 100 29.63 11.24 7.44
C LEU A 100 30.79 10.24 7.24
N GLY A 101 30.69 9.40 6.21
CA GLY A 101 31.74 8.45 5.86
C GLY A 101 33.04 9.16 5.47
N THR A 102 32.96 10.24 4.70
CA THR A 102 34.14 11.04 4.34
C THR A 102 34.75 11.66 5.58
N LEU A 103 33.95 12.30 6.45
CA LEU A 103 34.44 12.95 7.68
C LEU A 103 35.17 11.98 8.63
N LEU A 104 34.67 10.75 8.78
CA LEU A 104 35.21 9.80 9.75
C LEU A 104 36.33 8.92 9.19
N LEU A 105 36.27 8.58 7.90
CA LEU A 105 37.12 7.57 7.27
C LEU A 105 37.97 8.12 6.12
N GLY A 106 37.88 9.42 5.83
CA GLY A 106 38.60 10.06 4.73
C GLY A 106 38.24 9.45 3.37
N PRO A 107 39.24 9.02 2.57
CA PRO A 107 38.99 8.49 1.22
C PRO A 107 38.18 7.18 1.22
N LEU A 108 38.13 6.43 2.34
CA LEU A 108 37.32 5.21 2.42
C LEU A 108 35.82 5.49 2.46
N GLY A 109 35.39 6.69 2.90
CA GLY A 109 34.00 7.09 2.93
C GLY A 109 33.34 7.09 1.54
N PRO A 110 33.89 7.85 0.57
CA PRO A 110 33.41 7.84 -0.81
C PRO A 110 33.45 6.46 -1.47
N VAL A 111 34.47 5.63 -1.18
CA VAL A 111 34.54 4.24 -1.67
C VAL A 111 33.35 3.43 -1.16
N GLY A 112 33.05 3.49 0.13
CA GLY A 112 31.89 2.80 0.72
C GLY A 112 30.57 3.28 0.13
N CYS A 113 30.43 4.58 -0.13
CA CYS A 113 29.25 5.15 -0.78
C CYS A 113 29.07 4.62 -2.21
N LEU A 114 30.13 4.65 -3.03
CA LEU A 114 30.11 4.13 -4.41
C LEU A 114 29.83 2.62 -4.43
N PHE A 115 30.41 1.85 -3.51
CA PHE A 115 30.16 0.42 -3.38
C PHE A 115 28.69 0.14 -3.02
N THR A 116 28.15 0.86 -2.05
CA THR A 116 26.73 0.73 -1.65
C THR A 116 25.80 1.10 -2.81
N MET A 117 26.13 2.14 -3.57
CA MET A 117 25.36 2.55 -4.75
C MET A 117 25.44 1.51 -5.88
N ALA A 118 26.62 0.93 -6.12
CA ALA A 118 26.77 -0.16 -7.09
C ALA A 118 25.96 -1.39 -6.70
N PHE A 119 25.96 -1.74 -5.39
CA PHE A 119 25.14 -2.82 -4.86
C PHE A 119 23.65 -2.53 -5.02
N TYR A 120 23.20 -1.32 -4.65
CA TYR A 120 21.82 -0.88 -4.83
C TYR A 120 21.37 -0.98 -6.29
N LEU A 121 22.15 -0.47 -7.24
CA LEU A 121 21.82 -0.55 -8.66
C LEU A 121 21.83 -2.00 -9.20
N ALA A 122 22.61 -2.89 -8.58
CA ALA A 122 22.63 -4.31 -8.94
C ALA A 122 21.41 -5.06 -8.38
N THR A 123 21.01 -4.77 -7.14
CA THR A 123 19.86 -5.42 -6.48
C THR A 123 18.52 -4.84 -6.90
N GLU A 124 18.44 -3.55 -7.24
CA GLU A 124 17.22 -2.91 -7.76
C GLU A 124 16.77 -3.55 -9.08
N ARG A 125 17.70 -4.12 -9.85
CA ARG A 125 17.37 -4.91 -11.05
C ARG A 125 16.73 -6.27 -10.75
N THR A 126 16.83 -6.73 -9.50
CA THR A 126 16.40 -8.07 -9.08
C THR A 126 15.29 -8.03 -8.03
N ALA A 127 15.03 -6.86 -7.43
CA ALA A 127 13.92 -6.66 -6.52
C ALA A 127 12.63 -6.57 -7.35
N PRO A 128 11.69 -7.52 -7.22
CA PRO A 128 10.39 -7.40 -7.86
C PRO A 128 9.68 -6.13 -7.35
N GLN A 129 8.91 -5.45 -8.20
CA GLN A 129 8.05 -4.36 -7.70
C GLN A 129 7.03 -4.94 -6.72
N PHE A 130 6.50 -4.11 -5.83
CA PHE A 130 5.44 -4.55 -4.91
C PHE A 130 4.26 -5.16 -5.66
N ALA A 131 3.94 -4.66 -6.86
CA ALA A 131 2.96 -5.25 -7.77
C ALA A 131 3.36 -6.67 -8.19
N ASP A 132 4.56 -6.88 -8.75
CA ASP A 132 5.06 -8.22 -9.13
C ASP A 132 5.12 -9.19 -7.92
N TRP A 133 5.49 -8.68 -6.74
CA TRP A 133 5.51 -9.45 -5.50
C TRP A 133 4.09 -9.78 -5.02
N TYR A 134 3.17 -8.83 -5.11
CA TYR A 134 1.75 -9.00 -4.79
C TYR A 134 1.12 -10.03 -5.72
N ASP A 135 1.36 -9.94 -7.02
CA ASP A 135 0.91 -10.90 -8.02
C ASP A 135 1.55 -12.28 -7.79
N SER A 136 2.79 -12.35 -7.28
CA SER A 136 3.39 -13.62 -6.87
C SER A 136 2.75 -14.23 -5.61
N LEU A 137 2.22 -13.39 -4.70
CA LEU A 137 1.47 -13.83 -3.52
C LEU A 137 0.03 -14.19 -3.85
N PHE A 138 -0.51 -13.58 -4.90
CA PHE A 138 -1.88 -13.72 -5.35
C PHE A 138 -1.89 -13.95 -6.87
N PRO A 139 -1.34 -15.06 -7.40
CA PRO A 139 -1.28 -15.29 -8.85
C PRO A 139 -2.69 -15.33 -9.44
N ASP A 140 -2.87 -14.68 -10.60
CA ASP A 140 -4.08 -14.83 -11.40
C ASP A 140 -4.14 -16.27 -11.93
N ASP A 141 -5.30 -16.90 -11.76
CA ASP A 141 -5.54 -18.31 -12.10
C ASP A 141 -5.56 -18.52 -13.63
N ASP A 142 -4.41 -18.41 -14.27
CA ASP A 142 -4.18 -19.06 -15.56
C ASP A 142 -3.65 -20.47 -15.29
N ALA A 143 -4.63 -21.36 -15.01
CA ALA A 143 -4.61 -22.81 -15.17
C ALA A 143 -3.34 -23.57 -14.77
N THR A 144 -3.42 -24.37 -13.68
CA THR A 144 -3.14 -25.83 -13.80
C THR A 144 -3.43 -26.69 -12.56
N GLU A 145 -3.50 -26.17 -11.32
CA GLU A 145 -3.78 -27.04 -10.15
C GLU A 145 -4.41 -26.32 -8.92
N GLY A 146 -4.22 -25.00 -8.79
CA GLY A 146 -4.75 -24.20 -7.66
C GLY A 146 -6.20 -23.71 -7.83
N GLY A 147 -6.57 -23.35 -9.07
CA GLY A 147 -7.90 -22.84 -9.43
C GLY A 147 -9.04 -23.81 -9.16
N ASP A 148 -8.82 -25.13 -9.27
CA ASP A 148 -9.82 -26.14 -8.93
C ASP A 148 -10.16 -26.13 -7.44
N MET A 149 -9.16 -25.99 -6.57
CA MET A 149 -9.37 -25.91 -5.12
C MET A 149 -10.07 -24.60 -4.74
N ALA A 150 -9.65 -23.46 -5.32
CA ALA A 150 -10.27 -22.16 -5.09
C ALA A 150 -11.75 -22.17 -5.51
N THR A 151 -12.04 -22.71 -6.69
CA THR A 151 -13.39 -22.84 -7.23
C THR A 151 -14.25 -23.75 -6.36
N LEU A 152 -13.73 -24.91 -5.93
CA LEU A 152 -14.43 -25.83 -5.03
C LEU A 152 -14.70 -25.22 -3.65
N LEU A 153 -13.76 -24.45 -3.09
CA LEU A 153 -13.94 -23.76 -1.82
C LEU A 153 -14.99 -22.64 -1.94
N MET A 154 -14.99 -21.89 -3.04
CA MET A 154 -15.99 -20.86 -3.31
C MET A 154 -17.37 -21.44 -3.60
N GLU A 155 -17.47 -22.55 -4.34
CA GLU A 155 -18.73 -23.26 -4.57
C GLU A 155 -19.32 -23.76 -3.24
N ARG A 156 -18.46 -24.25 -2.34
CA ARG A 156 -18.87 -24.73 -1.01
C ARG A 156 -19.20 -23.60 -0.04
N ALA A 157 -18.57 -22.42 -0.18
CA ALA A 157 -18.86 -21.23 0.62
C ALA A 157 -20.03 -20.39 0.07
N GLY A 158 -20.36 -20.51 -1.22
CA GLY A 158 -21.45 -19.80 -1.89
C GLY A 158 -22.84 -20.41 -1.68
N GLN A 159 -22.92 -21.64 -1.13
CA GLN A 159 -24.20 -22.21 -0.73
C GLN A 159 -24.75 -21.43 0.47
N VAL A 160 -25.98 -20.90 0.35
CA VAL A 160 -26.66 -20.00 1.30
C VAL A 160 -26.43 -20.44 2.75
N GLY A 161 -25.68 -19.64 3.51
CA GLY A 161 -25.22 -19.97 4.87
C GLY A 161 -23.81 -20.58 4.95
N GLY A 162 -23.01 -20.41 3.89
CA GLY A 162 -21.70 -21.04 3.67
C GLY A 162 -20.79 -21.01 4.87
N SER A 163 -20.61 -22.18 5.47
CA SER A 163 -19.70 -22.38 6.58
C SER A 163 -18.27 -22.05 6.14
N VAL A 164 -17.58 -21.26 6.96
CA VAL A 164 -16.16 -20.93 6.79
C VAL A 164 -15.27 -22.15 7.12
N SER A 165 -15.88 -23.26 7.56
CA SER A 165 -15.22 -24.53 7.91
C SER A 165 -14.23 -25.00 6.86
N PRO A 166 -14.51 -24.99 5.54
CA PRO A 166 -13.52 -25.46 4.55
C PRO A 166 -12.24 -24.63 4.56
N PHE A 167 -12.32 -23.32 4.73
CA PHE A 167 -11.14 -22.45 4.84
C PHE A 167 -10.40 -22.67 6.15
N LEU A 168 -11.11 -22.81 7.27
CA LEU A 168 -10.52 -23.11 8.58
C LEU A 168 -9.83 -24.49 8.58
N ASP A 169 -10.41 -25.48 7.91
CA ASP A 169 -9.84 -26.83 7.78
C ASP A 169 -8.56 -26.79 6.95
N VAL A 170 -8.57 -26.06 5.82
CA VAL A 170 -7.36 -25.84 5.00
C VAL A 170 -6.28 -25.11 5.80
N LEU A 171 -6.64 -24.09 6.59
CA LEU A 171 -5.68 -23.38 7.43
C LEU A 171 -5.15 -24.23 8.59
N SER A 172 -5.92 -25.20 9.08
CA SER A 172 -5.52 -26.07 10.17
C SER A 172 -4.65 -27.24 9.69
N PHE A 173 -5.01 -27.87 8.57
CA PHE A 173 -4.45 -29.15 8.13
C PHE A 173 -3.82 -29.13 6.74
N GLY A 174 -4.02 -28.06 5.96
CA GLY A 174 -3.51 -27.93 4.61
C GLY A 174 -2.00 -27.72 4.53
N THR A 175 -1.44 -27.98 3.35
CA THR A 175 -0.05 -27.64 3.03
C THR A 175 0.15 -26.14 2.96
N ARG A 176 1.40 -25.67 3.08
CA ARG A 176 1.74 -24.25 2.93
C ARG A 176 1.10 -23.64 1.69
N ALA A 177 1.23 -24.28 0.52
CA ALA A 177 0.66 -23.79 -0.74
C ALA A 177 -0.87 -23.67 -0.68
N GLN A 178 -1.56 -24.66 -0.09
CA GLN A 178 -3.02 -24.62 0.07
C GLN A 178 -3.49 -23.50 0.99
N LYS A 179 -2.76 -23.25 2.09
CA LYS A 179 -3.05 -22.14 3.01
C LYS A 179 -2.88 -20.78 2.33
N GLN A 180 -1.79 -20.62 1.59
CA GLN A 180 -1.52 -19.40 0.81
C GLN A 180 -2.62 -19.15 -0.23
N MET A 181 -3.06 -20.20 -0.93
CA MET A 181 -4.18 -20.11 -1.87
C MET A 181 -5.50 -19.73 -1.17
N ALA A 182 -5.79 -20.35 -0.02
CA ALA A 182 -6.98 -20.00 0.77
C ALA A 182 -7.00 -18.53 1.18
N VAL A 183 -5.86 -18.00 1.67
CA VAL A 183 -5.72 -16.57 1.98
C VAL A 183 -5.92 -15.70 0.74
N ALA A 184 -5.37 -16.10 -0.41
CA ALA A 184 -5.55 -15.39 -1.67
C ALA A 184 -7.03 -15.26 -2.08
N VAL A 185 -7.75 -16.38 -2.07
CA VAL A 185 -9.19 -16.42 -2.40
C VAL A 185 -9.99 -15.55 -1.44
N MET A 186 -9.75 -15.66 -0.14
CA MET A 186 -10.44 -14.85 0.88
C MET A 186 -10.16 -13.34 0.71
N THR A 187 -9.00 -12.97 0.18
CA THR A 187 -8.64 -11.55 -0.06
C THR A 187 -9.33 -11.00 -1.31
N ARG A 188 -9.38 -11.78 -2.39
CA ARG A 188 -10.03 -11.40 -3.65
C ARG A 188 -11.54 -11.26 -3.47
N HIS A 189 -12.15 -12.19 -2.72
CA HIS A 189 -13.60 -12.26 -2.55
C HIS A 189 -13.98 -12.11 -1.08
N PHE A 190 -13.48 -11.06 -0.45
CA PHE A 190 -13.68 -10.87 0.98
C PHE A 190 -15.17 -10.82 1.36
N HIS A 191 -15.48 -11.55 2.42
CA HIS A 191 -16.77 -11.53 3.11
C HIS A 191 -16.50 -11.51 4.62
N PRO A 192 -17.28 -10.78 5.45
CA PRO A 192 -17.09 -10.73 6.90
C PRO A 192 -16.96 -12.09 7.59
N ALA A 193 -17.64 -13.10 7.05
CA ALA A 193 -17.55 -14.48 7.54
C ALA A 193 -16.11 -15.05 7.50
N PHE A 194 -15.24 -14.57 6.60
CA PHE A 194 -13.86 -15.03 6.49
C PHE A 194 -12.91 -14.44 7.55
N ALA A 195 -13.32 -13.44 8.31
CA ALA A 195 -12.45 -12.80 9.30
C ALA A 195 -11.85 -13.76 10.35
N PRO A 196 -12.57 -14.75 10.90
CA PRO A 196 -11.97 -15.75 11.79
C PRO A 196 -10.87 -16.57 11.11
N ALA A 197 -11.03 -16.93 9.83
CA ALA A 197 -10.03 -17.66 9.06
C ALA A 197 -8.79 -16.80 8.79
N LEU A 198 -8.96 -15.53 8.39
CA LEU A 198 -7.83 -14.60 8.23
C LEU A 198 -7.07 -14.38 9.54
N ARG A 199 -7.78 -14.25 10.67
CA ARG A 199 -7.16 -14.19 12.01
C ARG A 199 -6.41 -15.46 12.38
N GLN A 200 -6.92 -16.63 12.02
CA GLN A 200 -6.19 -17.88 12.20
C GLN A 200 -4.91 -17.90 11.36
N ALA A 201 -4.97 -17.44 10.11
CA ALA A 201 -3.81 -17.37 9.22
C ALA A 201 -2.71 -16.41 9.73
N LEU A 202 -3.09 -15.31 10.40
CA LEU A 202 -2.14 -14.44 11.10
C LEU A 202 -1.34 -15.15 12.21
N ALA A 203 -1.92 -16.18 12.82
CA ALA A 203 -1.31 -16.97 13.86
C ALA A 203 -0.69 -18.29 13.35
N ASP A 204 -0.60 -18.47 12.02
CA ASP A 204 -0.07 -19.70 11.42
C ASP A 204 1.39 -19.95 11.83
N ALA A 205 1.80 -21.22 11.90
CA ALA A 205 3.17 -21.58 12.22
C ALA A 205 4.16 -21.16 11.11
N ASP A 206 3.73 -21.18 9.84
CA ASP A 206 4.54 -20.80 8.69
C ASP A 206 4.62 -19.27 8.53
N ASN A 207 5.83 -18.73 8.43
CA ASN A 207 6.05 -17.29 8.32
C ASN A 207 5.46 -16.68 7.03
N ALA A 208 5.53 -17.41 5.91
CA ALA A 208 5.01 -16.90 4.65
C ALA A 208 3.49 -16.75 4.68
N VAL A 209 2.78 -17.70 5.31
CA VAL A 209 1.33 -17.64 5.49
C VAL A 209 0.95 -16.45 6.38
N ARG A 210 1.67 -16.21 7.48
CA ARG A 210 1.43 -15.06 8.36
C ARG A 210 1.64 -13.72 7.65
N VAL A 211 2.74 -13.58 6.91
CA VAL A 211 3.03 -12.35 6.15
C VAL A 211 1.94 -12.10 5.12
N GLN A 212 1.56 -13.13 4.36
CA GLN A 212 0.51 -13.01 3.37
C GLN A 212 -0.85 -12.67 3.99
N ALA A 213 -1.19 -13.24 5.16
CA ALA A 213 -2.40 -12.90 5.89
C ALA A 213 -2.40 -11.44 6.39
N ALA A 214 -1.26 -10.94 6.86
CA ALA A 214 -1.13 -9.53 7.24
C ALA A 214 -1.29 -8.59 6.04
N THR A 215 -0.68 -8.93 4.90
CA THR A 215 -0.87 -8.19 3.64
C THR A 215 -2.33 -8.23 3.19
N ALA A 216 -2.96 -9.41 3.21
CA ALA A 216 -4.36 -9.57 2.88
C ALA A 216 -5.28 -8.67 3.71
N MET A 217 -5.08 -8.63 5.04
CA MET A 217 -5.86 -7.77 5.92
C MET A 217 -5.66 -6.29 5.61
N ALA A 218 -4.41 -5.85 5.43
CA ALA A 218 -4.13 -4.46 5.05
C ALA A 218 -4.81 -4.09 3.71
N THR A 219 -4.73 -4.97 2.70
CA THR A 219 -5.40 -4.75 1.40
C THR A 219 -6.92 -4.67 1.52
N ILE A 220 -7.53 -5.50 2.37
CA ILE A 220 -8.98 -5.43 2.61
C ILE A 220 -9.33 -4.10 3.29
N GLU A 221 -8.58 -3.70 4.33
CA GLU A 221 -8.78 -2.43 5.03
C GLU A 221 -8.65 -1.23 4.07
N ASP A 222 -7.62 -1.21 3.22
CA ASP A 222 -7.40 -0.15 2.24
C ASP A 222 -8.60 -0.02 1.28
N ARG A 223 -9.15 -1.14 0.78
CA ARG A 223 -10.36 -1.13 -0.06
C ARG A 223 -11.59 -0.57 0.66
N PHE A 224 -11.75 -0.85 1.96
CA PHE A 224 -12.83 -0.26 2.75
C PHE A 224 -12.66 1.26 2.89
N VAL A 225 -11.43 1.74 3.11
CA VAL A 225 -11.13 3.17 3.22
C VAL A 225 -11.35 3.88 1.89
N GLU A 226 -10.82 3.35 0.78
CA GLU A 226 -11.03 3.90 -0.56
C GLU A 226 -12.51 4.00 -0.90
N ARG A 227 -13.28 2.93 -0.66
CA ARG A 227 -14.72 2.92 -0.96
C ARG A 227 -15.50 3.93 -0.11
N ALA A 228 -15.12 4.12 1.15
CA ALA A 228 -15.73 5.13 2.01
C ALA A 228 -15.47 6.55 1.48
N GLU A 229 -14.25 6.79 1.01
CA GLU A 229 -13.85 8.07 0.42
C GLU A 229 -14.58 8.35 -0.90
N GLU A 230 -14.70 7.36 -1.79
CA GLU A 230 -15.51 7.46 -3.00
C GLU A 230 -16.96 7.85 -2.69
N LEU A 231 -17.59 7.16 -1.73
CA LEU A 231 -18.97 7.45 -1.32
C LEU A 231 -19.09 8.86 -0.73
N ARG A 232 -18.08 9.34 0.01
CA ARG A 232 -18.03 10.69 0.55
C ARG A 232 -17.91 11.74 -0.56
N ILE A 233 -17.03 11.53 -1.53
CA ILE A 233 -16.86 12.40 -2.70
C ILE A 233 -18.16 12.47 -3.51
N GLU A 234 -18.84 11.33 -3.73
CA GLU A 234 -20.13 11.31 -4.43
C GLU A 234 -21.23 12.02 -3.61
N MET A 235 -21.25 11.87 -2.29
CA MET A 235 -22.16 12.60 -1.42
C MET A 235 -21.90 14.12 -1.45
N GLU A 236 -20.66 14.57 -1.55
CA GLU A 236 -20.32 15.99 -1.73
C GLU A 236 -20.86 16.56 -3.05
N LYS A 237 -20.81 15.76 -4.13
CA LYS A 237 -21.40 16.11 -5.44
C LYS A 237 -22.94 16.11 -5.39
N HIS A 238 -23.53 15.22 -4.58
CA HIS A 238 -24.97 15.03 -4.46
C HIS A 238 -25.48 15.10 -3.00
N PRO A 239 -25.38 16.25 -2.29
CA PRO A 239 -25.63 16.33 -0.82
C PRO A 239 -27.05 16.05 -0.35
N ARG A 240 -27.99 15.94 -1.29
CA ARG A 240 -29.42 15.73 -1.02
C ARG A 240 -29.89 14.32 -1.35
N ASP A 241 -29.02 13.46 -1.85
CA ASP A 241 -29.37 12.09 -2.17
C ASP A 241 -29.37 11.23 -0.89
N PRO A 242 -30.54 10.79 -0.41
CA PRO A 242 -30.63 9.95 0.79
C PRO A 242 -30.00 8.56 0.57
N ASP A 243 -29.95 8.06 -0.66
CA ASP A 243 -29.43 6.71 -0.93
C ASP A 243 -27.91 6.66 -0.78
N LEU A 244 -27.19 7.73 -1.13
CA LEU A 244 -25.74 7.82 -0.91
C LEU A 244 -25.40 7.86 0.59
N ILE A 245 -26.19 8.57 1.40
CA ILE A 245 -25.99 8.63 2.84
C ILE A 245 -26.25 7.26 3.47
N LEU A 246 -27.30 6.56 3.03
CA LEU A 246 -27.59 5.21 3.49
C LEU A 246 -26.50 4.21 3.09
N GLN A 247 -25.97 4.31 1.86
CA GLN A 247 -24.85 3.49 1.40
C GLN A 247 -23.60 3.71 2.25
N LEU A 248 -23.24 4.96 2.54
CA LEU A 248 -22.11 5.30 3.39
C LEU A 248 -22.31 4.77 4.82
N ALA A 249 -23.52 4.92 5.38
CA ALA A 249 -23.86 4.39 6.69
C ALA A 249 -23.71 2.87 6.77
N ARG A 250 -24.26 2.15 5.78
CA ARG A 250 -24.15 0.68 5.67
C ARG A 250 -22.70 0.25 5.50
N HIS A 251 -21.93 0.96 4.68
CA HIS A 251 -20.51 0.65 4.47
C HIS A 251 -19.71 0.71 5.77
N TYR A 252 -19.89 1.76 6.57
CA TYR A 252 -19.25 1.86 7.88
C TYR A 252 -19.77 0.84 8.91
N ASP A 253 -21.07 0.51 8.88
CA ASP A 253 -21.66 -0.54 9.74
C ASP A 253 -21.04 -1.90 9.41
N ASP A 254 -21.03 -2.26 8.13
CA ASP A 254 -20.43 -3.51 7.65
C ASP A 254 -18.94 -3.56 7.99
N TYR A 255 -18.19 -2.46 7.76
CA TYR A 255 -16.77 -2.39 8.08
C TYR A 255 -16.49 -2.60 9.57
N ALA A 256 -17.24 -1.91 10.43
CA ALA A 256 -17.16 -2.02 11.88
C ALA A 256 -17.38 -3.45 12.39
N PHE A 257 -18.19 -4.25 11.69
CA PHE A 257 -18.53 -5.61 12.08
C PHE A 257 -17.88 -6.69 11.22
N THR A 258 -16.91 -6.33 10.39
CA THR A 258 -16.06 -7.32 9.70
C THR A 258 -15.32 -8.23 10.67
N GLY A 259 -14.95 -7.72 11.84
CA GLY A 259 -14.03 -8.41 12.73
C GLY A 259 -12.60 -8.42 12.20
N LEU A 260 -12.19 -7.46 11.37
CA LEU A 260 -10.77 -7.27 11.02
C LEU A 260 -10.12 -6.16 11.85
N LEU A 261 -10.93 -5.16 12.23
CA LEU A 261 -10.47 -3.97 12.94
C LEU A 261 -10.01 -4.25 14.38
N ASP A 262 -9.04 -3.46 14.82
CA ASP A 262 -8.75 -3.28 16.24
C ASP A 262 -9.88 -2.52 16.95
N PRO A 263 -9.99 -2.59 18.29
CA PRO A 263 -11.11 -1.99 19.02
C PRO A 263 -11.27 -0.48 18.82
N GLN A 264 -10.17 0.25 18.60
CA GLN A 264 -10.23 1.70 18.42
C GLN A 264 -10.78 2.03 17.02
N ARG A 265 -10.21 1.45 15.97
CA ARG A 265 -10.71 1.64 14.59
C ARG A 265 -12.16 1.18 14.43
N GLN A 266 -12.52 0.08 15.10
CA GLN A 266 -13.89 -0.39 15.13
C GLN A 266 -14.83 0.67 15.75
N ALA A 267 -14.45 1.25 16.88
CA ALA A 267 -15.25 2.30 17.53
C ALA A 267 -15.39 3.55 16.63
N GLU A 268 -14.31 3.97 15.96
CA GLU A 268 -14.34 5.08 15.01
C GLU A 268 -15.31 4.81 13.84
N SER A 269 -15.23 3.62 13.22
CA SER A 269 -16.16 3.20 12.16
C SER A 269 -17.61 3.15 12.64
N GLN A 270 -17.86 2.68 13.87
CA GLN A 270 -19.21 2.67 14.46
C GLN A 270 -19.79 4.08 14.63
N VAL A 271 -18.97 5.05 15.06
CA VAL A 271 -19.39 6.46 15.17
C VAL A 271 -19.74 7.01 13.79
N HIS A 272 -18.92 6.76 12.77
CA HIS A 272 -19.22 7.18 11.40
C HIS A 272 -20.50 6.56 10.84
N ALA A 273 -20.73 5.27 11.11
CA ALA A 273 -21.98 4.59 10.75
C ALA A 273 -23.19 5.25 11.43
N MET A 274 -23.09 5.49 12.74
CA MET A 274 -24.13 6.13 13.54
C MET A 274 -24.49 7.51 13.00
N ASP A 275 -23.50 8.36 12.81
CA ASP A 275 -23.69 9.74 12.34
C ASP A 275 -24.36 9.76 10.96
N SER A 276 -23.92 8.86 10.07
CA SER A 276 -24.50 8.72 8.73
C SER A 276 -25.95 8.21 8.77
N TYR A 277 -26.26 7.22 9.61
CA TYR A 277 -27.64 6.75 9.78
C TYR A 277 -28.56 7.82 10.38
N MET A 278 -28.06 8.58 11.37
CA MET A 278 -28.83 9.67 11.97
C MET A 278 -29.12 10.75 10.92
N LEU A 279 -28.13 11.14 10.12
CA LEU A 279 -28.28 12.08 9.01
C LEU A 279 -29.26 11.56 7.92
N TYR A 280 -29.27 10.25 7.67
CA TYR A 280 -30.25 9.62 6.79
C TYR A 280 -31.67 9.71 7.36
N LEU A 281 -31.85 9.40 8.65
CA LEU A 281 -33.15 9.39 9.33
C LEU A 281 -33.75 10.79 9.49
N GLU A 282 -32.95 11.86 9.48
CA GLU A 282 -33.48 13.23 9.38
C GLU A 282 -34.28 13.45 8.10
N ARG A 283 -33.89 12.79 7.00
CA ARG A 283 -34.56 12.87 5.70
C ARG A 283 -35.65 11.80 5.54
N MET A 284 -35.37 10.58 6.02
CA MET A 284 -36.22 9.41 5.88
C MET A 284 -36.64 8.86 7.26
N PRO A 285 -37.40 9.62 8.08
CA PRO A 285 -37.66 9.26 9.47
C PRO A 285 -38.51 7.99 9.62
N ARG A 286 -39.17 7.54 8.55
CA ARG A 286 -40.06 6.36 8.53
C ARG A 286 -39.37 5.06 8.17
N ASP A 287 -38.09 5.08 7.80
CA ASP A 287 -37.34 3.86 7.51
C ASP A 287 -37.13 3.04 8.80
N ALA A 288 -37.67 1.82 8.82
CA ALA A 288 -37.58 0.93 9.97
C ALA A 288 -36.21 0.25 10.06
N ASP A 289 -35.60 -0.10 8.93
CA ASP A 289 -34.33 -0.83 8.87
C ASP A 289 -33.18 0.06 9.36
N ALA A 290 -33.15 1.32 8.93
CA ALA A 290 -32.17 2.29 9.40
C ALA A 290 -32.31 2.57 10.90
N ARG A 291 -33.53 2.63 11.44
CA ARG A 291 -33.76 2.77 12.89
C ARG A 291 -33.31 1.56 13.67
N LEU A 292 -33.55 0.36 13.15
CA LEU A 292 -33.07 -0.89 13.76
C LEU A 292 -31.55 -0.95 13.74
N ALA A 293 -30.90 -0.54 12.64
CA ALA A 293 -29.44 -0.47 12.55
C ALA A 293 -28.85 0.45 13.62
N VAL A 294 -29.40 1.66 13.78
CA VAL A 294 -29.04 2.59 14.87
C VAL A 294 -29.25 1.95 16.24
N GLY A 295 -30.39 1.29 16.47
CA GLY A 295 -30.67 0.58 17.72
C GLY A 295 -29.61 -0.48 18.04
N ARG A 296 -29.24 -1.30 17.05
CA ARG A 296 -28.18 -2.32 17.20
C ARG A 296 -26.81 -1.69 17.51
N LEU A 297 -26.47 -0.59 16.83
CA LEU A 297 -25.21 0.12 17.05
C LEU A 297 -25.15 0.70 18.48
N ILE A 298 -26.23 1.30 18.97
CA ILE A 298 -26.33 1.82 20.36
C ILE A 298 -26.18 0.69 21.37
N GLU A 299 -26.93 -0.41 21.21
CA GLU A 299 -26.90 -1.54 22.14
C GLU A 299 -25.50 -2.13 22.29
N ARG A 300 -24.76 -2.23 21.18
CA ARG A 300 -23.40 -2.79 21.17
C ARG A 300 -22.34 -1.83 21.68
N HIS A 301 -22.45 -0.53 21.39
CA HIS A 301 -21.42 0.47 21.71
C HIS A 301 -21.63 1.13 23.09
N LEU A 302 -22.88 1.30 23.52
CA LEU A 302 -23.25 2.00 24.76
C LEU A 302 -24.25 1.17 25.57
N PRO A 303 -23.84 0.01 26.10
CA PRO A 303 -24.72 -0.85 26.87
C PRO A 303 -25.24 -0.09 28.12
N GLY A 304 -26.57 -0.01 28.26
CA GLY A 304 -27.24 0.61 29.40
C GLY A 304 -27.59 2.09 29.27
N LEU A 305 -27.33 2.73 28.13
CA LEU A 305 -27.74 4.11 27.88
C LEU A 305 -29.20 4.16 27.37
N PRO A 306 -30.13 4.81 28.10
CA PRO A 306 -31.51 4.92 27.64
C PRO A 306 -31.57 5.66 26.30
N TYR A 307 -32.36 5.15 25.36
CA TYR A 307 -32.58 5.72 24.01
C TYR A 307 -32.93 7.22 24.03
N THR A 308 -33.44 7.71 25.16
CA THR A 308 -33.78 9.11 25.42
C THR A 308 -32.57 10.02 25.71
N LEU A 309 -31.32 9.55 25.65
CA LEU A 309 -30.12 10.38 25.89
C LEU A 309 -29.16 10.47 24.69
N SER A 310 -29.47 9.81 23.57
CA SER A 310 -28.64 9.82 22.35
C SER A 310 -28.40 11.22 21.78
N HIS A 311 -29.33 12.16 21.99
CA HIS A 311 -29.23 13.55 21.54
C HIS A 311 -28.22 14.41 22.31
N GLN A 312 -27.61 13.90 23.40
CA GLN A 312 -26.60 14.63 24.18
C GLN A 312 -25.16 14.18 23.92
N ILE A 313 -24.94 13.10 23.14
CA ILE A 313 -23.64 12.40 23.07
C ILE A 313 -22.78 12.80 21.86
N ASN A 314 -23.21 13.74 21.00
CA ASN A 314 -22.39 14.15 19.86
C ASN A 314 -21.87 15.61 19.94
N PRO A 315 -20.66 15.83 20.50
CA PRO A 315 -19.91 17.09 20.40
C PRO A 315 -19.35 17.40 19.01
N SER A 316 -19.07 16.41 18.14
CA SER A 316 -18.49 16.61 16.81
C SER A 316 -19.45 17.33 15.84
N LEU A 317 -20.76 17.32 16.12
CA LEU A 317 -21.76 18.15 15.44
C LEU A 317 -21.60 19.67 15.66
N ARG A 318 -20.77 20.13 16.61
CA ARG A 318 -20.53 21.58 16.80
C ARG A 318 -19.49 22.17 15.85
N GLU A 319 -18.57 21.36 15.31
CA GLU A 319 -17.45 21.88 14.52
C GLU A 319 -17.77 22.03 13.04
N TYR A 320 -18.75 21.28 12.49
CA TYR A 320 -19.15 21.37 11.09
C TYR A 320 -20.14 22.51 10.75
N ARG A 321 -20.45 23.39 11.70
CA ARG A 321 -21.36 24.54 11.51
C ARG A 321 -20.68 25.92 11.55
N ARG A 322 -19.37 25.97 11.31
CA ARG A 322 -18.63 27.23 11.08
C ARG A 322 -18.12 27.32 9.66
#